data_AF-A0A0N0D0V9-F1
#
_entry.id   AF-A0A0N0D0V9-F1
#
_cell.length_a   1.000
_cell.length_b   1.000
_cell.length_c   1.000
_cell.angle_alpha   90.00
_cell.angle_beta   90.00
_cell.angle_gamma   90.00
#
_symmetry.space_group_name_H-M   'P 1'
#
loop_
_entity.id
_entity.type
_entity.pdbx_description
1 polymer ?
#
loop_
_entity_poly.entity_id
_entity_poly.type
_entity_poly.pdbx_seq_one_letter_code
_entity_poly.pdbx_strand_id
1 'polypeptide(L)' 'MNTNSMEKNISWQKALINRFDRNKINGHKSVNIWFTGLSGSGKSTL' A
#
# COMPACT_ATOMS: atom_id res chain seq x y z
N MET A 1 18.08 -21.52 -16.27
CA MET A 1 17.13 -22.15 -15.31
C MET A 1 15.75 -21.60 -15.62
N ASN A 2 14.81 -22.46 -16.03
CA ASN A 2 13.45 -22.07 -16.43
C ASN A 2 12.58 -21.80 -15.19
N THR A 3 12.04 -20.60 -15.07
CA THR A 3 11.03 -20.23 -14.06
C THR A 3 9.70 -19.99 -14.75
N ASN A 4 8.99 -21.04 -15.18
CA ASN A 4 7.72 -20.89 -15.92
C ASN A 4 6.64 -21.88 -15.46
N SER A 5 6.13 -21.73 -14.22
CA SER A 5 4.85 -22.40 -13.88
C SER A 5 3.95 -21.76 -12.81
N MET A 6 4.33 -20.66 -12.14
CA MET A 6 3.51 -20.09 -11.06
C MET A 6 2.47 -19.04 -11.50
N GLU A 7 2.47 -18.59 -12.76
CA GLU A 7 1.66 -17.44 -13.21
C GLU A 7 0.43 -17.80 -14.07
N LYS A 8 0.14 -19.09 -14.29
CA LYS A 8 -0.92 -19.50 -15.25
C LYS A 8 -2.33 -19.02 -14.90
N ASN A 9 -2.60 -18.70 -13.63
CA ASN A 9 -3.95 -18.37 -13.14
C ASN A 9 -4.02 -17.02 -12.40
N ILE A 10 -3.00 -16.16 -12.53
CA ILE A 10 -2.98 -14.86 -11.86
C ILE A 10 -3.40 -13.80 -12.88
N SER A 11 -4.50 -13.10 -12.61
CA SER A 11 -4.92 -11.94 -13.40
C SER A 11 -4.99 -10.70 -12.52
N TRP A 12 -4.33 -9.63 -12.95
CA TRP A 12 -4.42 -8.33 -12.29
C TRP A 12 -5.69 -7.61 -12.72
N GLN A 13 -6.57 -7.33 -11.76
CA GLN A 13 -7.80 -6.57 -12.01
C GLN A 13 -7.51 -5.07 -11.91
N LYS A 14 -7.84 -4.32 -12.96
CA LYS A 14 -7.68 -2.87 -12.97
C LYS A 14 -8.79 -2.22 -12.15
N ALA A 15 -8.42 -1.39 -11.18
CA ALA A 15 -9.37 -0.58 -10.45
C ALA A 15 -9.89 0.57 -11.33
N LEU A 16 -11.18 0.89 -11.20
CA LEU A 16 -11.81 2.04 -11.87
C LEU A 16 -11.26 3.38 -11.35
N ILE A 17 -10.78 3.42 -10.11
CA ILE A 17 -10.24 4.62 -9.46
C ILE A 17 -8.75 4.39 -9.21
N ASN A 18 -7.93 5.25 -9.82
CA ASN A 18 -6.47 5.15 -9.67
C ASN A 18 -5.98 5.97 -8.45
N ARG A 19 -4.68 5.87 -8.15
CA ARG A 19 -4.05 6.62 -7.05
C ARG A 19 -4.08 8.14 -7.27
N PHE A 20 -3.93 8.59 -8.52
CA PHE A 20 -3.94 10.00 -8.88
C PHE A 20 -5.30 10.64 -8.60
N ASP A 21 -6.40 9.98 -8.96
CA ASP A 21 -7.76 10.46 -8.73
C ASP A 21 -8.01 10.69 -7.23
N ARG A 22 -7.64 9.71 -6.39
CA ARG A 22 -7.75 9.82 -4.92
C ARG A 22 -6.89 10.94 -4.35
N ASN A 23 -5.64 11.07 -4.81
CA ASN A 23 -4.74 12.12 -4.34
C ASN A 23 -5.23 13.52 -4.74
N LYS A 24 -5.81 13.66 -5.95
CA LYS A 24 -6.37 14.94 -6.43
C LYS A 24 -7.55 15.39 -5.57
N ILE A 25 -8.46 14.48 -5.23
CA ILE A 25 -9.61 14.77 -4.37
C ILE A 25 -9.15 15.13 -2.95
N ASN A 26 -8.16 14.41 -2.41
CA ASN A 26 -7.66 14.64 -1.06
C ASN A 26 -6.69 15.83 -0.95
N GLY A 27 -6.19 16.36 -2.07
CA GLY A 27 -5.21 17.45 -2.10
C GLY A 27 -3.79 17.08 -1.62
N HIS A 28 -3.52 15.79 -1.36
CA HIS A 28 -2.22 15.31 -0.89
C HIS A 28 -1.94 13.86 -1.35
N LYS A 29 -0.68 13.43 -1.28
CA LYS A 29 -0.26 12.06 -1.61
C LYS A 29 -0.54 11.12 -0.44
N SER A 30 -0.99 9.89 -0.72
CA SER A 30 -1.06 8.83 0.30
C SER A 30 0.33 8.49 0.86
N VAL A 31 0.44 8.39 2.18
CA VAL A 31 1.64 8.00 2.92
C VAL A 31 1.27 6.98 4.00
N ASN A 32 2.22 6.11 4.37
CA ASN A 32 2.12 5.23 5.53
C ASN A 32 3.13 5.70 6.58
N ILE A 33 2.67 5.93 7.81
CA ILE A 33 3.52 6.25 8.95
C ILE A 33 3.48 5.04 9.88
N TRP A 34 4.62 4.35 9.99
CA TRP A 34 4.75 3.13 10.75
C TRP A 34 5.53 3.39 12.04
N PHE A 35 4.80 3.63 13.14
CA PHE A 35 5.42 3.82 14.44
C PHE A 35 5.92 2.49 15.02
N THR A 36 7.21 2.43 15.39
CA THR A 36 7.83 1.27 16.05
C THR A 36 8.54 1.70 17.31
N GLY A 37 8.75 0.74 18.23
CA GLY A 37 9.34 1.02 19.54
C GLY A 37 8.80 0.11 20.64
N LEU A 38 9.49 0.11 21.78
CA LEU A 38 9.19 -0.71 22.95
C LEU A 38 7.82 -0.43 23.58
N SER A 39 7.30 -1.35 24.39
CA SER A 39 6.08 -1.08 25.17
C SER A 39 6.28 0.16 26.05
N GLY A 40 5.28 1.04 26.11
CA GLY A 40 5.38 2.32 26.84
C GLY A 40 6.12 3.45 26.11
N SER A 41 6.67 3.24 24.90
CA SER A 41 7.39 4.29 24.15
C SER A 41 6.51 5.38 23.52
N GLY A 42 5.20 5.41 23.82
CA GLY A 42 4.28 6.45 23.34
C GLY A 42 3.77 6.32 21.89
N LYS A 43 3.95 5.17 21.21
CA LYS A 43 3.50 4.96 19.81
C LYS A 43 2.01 5.24 19.54
N SER A 44 1.15 5.05 20.54
CA SER A 44 -0.29 5.29 20.43
C SER A 44 -0.70 6.68 20.96
N THR A 45 0.23 7.39 21.60
CA THR A 45 -0.01 8.73 22.17
C THR A 45 0.31 9.82 21.16
N LEU A 46 1.35 9.62 20.34
CA LEU A 46 1.71 10.49 19.23
C LEU A 46 0.78 10.25 18.03
#